data_AF-A0AAV3HUK3-F1
#
_entry.id   AF-A0AAV3HUK3-F1
#
_cell.length_a   1.000
_cell.length_b   1.000
_cell.length_c   1.000
_cell.angle_alpha   90.00
_cell.angle_beta   90.00
_cell.angle_gamma   90.00
#
_symmetry.space_group_name_H-M   'P 1'
#
loop_
_entity.id
_entity.type
_entity.pdbx_description
1 polymer ?
#
loop_
_entity_poly.entity_id
_entity_poly.type
_entity_poly.pdbx_seq_one_letter_code
_entity_poly.pdbx_strand_id
1 'polypeptide(L)'
;MQLPSGLNWIYSLCALIAFFHQPALGNEKSASIGISTGYYNIKEDQSTDKNNNYYSYFLDYTLGDYLLKGQMHHSSNSYFKRYFGLEVGYLYEFDDVYSIYPIIGMDFINSGVDSKLGLGFSASVSNYFDFFIESKFSRANPYGDYFVEAGLKFKLSEFDRGVSETEYVEEYSSPEGIVLPNNDLPLNNEIHDVAQYKECVDPYVIVSGDTLSKIARNCKVYLRELIHWNPKFKKNPDLIFPNQVVVFN
;
A
#
# COMPACT_ATOMS: atom_id res chain seq x y z
N MET A 1 -22.84 -18.23 -21.48
CA MET A 1 -22.25 -17.71 -22.73
C MET A 1 -20.75 -17.96 -22.63
N GLN A 2 -20.18 -18.86 -23.45
CA GLN A 2 -18.73 -19.13 -23.43
C GLN A 2 -18.00 -17.92 -24.01
N LEU A 3 -17.07 -17.35 -23.24
CA LEU A 3 -16.16 -16.33 -23.75
C LEU A 3 -15.29 -16.94 -24.86
N PRO A 4 -15.10 -16.27 -26.01
CA PRO A 4 -14.36 -16.83 -27.14
C PRO A 4 -12.90 -17.08 -26.74
N SER A 5 -12.42 -18.28 -27.06
CA SER A 5 -11.01 -18.63 -26.97
C SER A 5 -10.22 -17.82 -27.99
N GLY A 6 -9.50 -16.81 -27.49
CA GLY A 6 -8.57 -16.03 -28.29
C GLY A 6 -9.10 -14.65 -28.62
N LEU A 7 -9.15 -13.76 -27.62
CA LEU A 7 -8.83 -12.34 -27.78
C LEU A 7 -8.78 -11.70 -26.38
N ASN A 8 -7.81 -10.81 -26.18
CA ASN A 8 -7.71 -9.86 -25.06
C ASN A 8 -6.89 -10.29 -23.82
N TRP A 9 -5.61 -10.58 -24.00
CA TRP A 9 -4.62 -10.44 -22.91
C TRP A 9 -3.87 -9.10 -22.95
N ILE A 10 -4.00 -8.31 -24.02
CA ILE A 10 -3.25 -7.05 -24.19
C ILE A 10 -4.05 -5.83 -23.69
N TYR A 11 -5.38 -5.87 -23.73
CA TYR A 11 -6.20 -4.71 -23.32
C TYR A 11 -6.61 -4.72 -21.85
N SER A 12 -6.52 -5.86 -21.14
CA SER A 12 -6.79 -5.93 -19.70
C SER A 12 -5.64 -5.33 -18.87
N LEU A 13 -4.40 -5.40 -19.37
CA LEU A 13 -3.23 -4.80 -18.72
C LEU A 13 -3.14 -3.28 -18.98
N CYS A 14 -3.59 -2.80 -20.14
CA CYS A 14 -3.48 -1.38 -20.50
C CYS A 14 -4.52 -0.47 -19.82
N ALA A 15 -5.67 -1.01 -19.38
CA ALA A 15 -6.67 -0.22 -18.65
C ALA A 15 -6.22 0.16 -17.22
N LEU A 16 -5.23 -0.55 -16.66
CA LEU A 16 -4.59 -0.20 -15.39
C LEU A 16 -3.52 0.90 -15.54
N ILE A 17 -3.01 1.15 -16.75
CA ILE A 17 -1.92 2.12 -16.99
C ILE A 17 -2.47 3.53 -17.32
N ALA A 18 -3.73 3.66 -17.68
CA ALA A 18 -4.32 4.95 -18.06
C ALA A 18 -4.69 5.87 -16.88
N PHE A 19 -4.60 5.41 -15.62
CA PHE A 19 -4.83 6.26 -14.43
C PHE A 19 -3.56 6.99 -13.95
N PHE A 20 -2.42 6.83 -14.62
CA PHE A 20 -1.13 7.36 -14.16
C PHE A 20 -0.85 8.84 -14.48
N HIS A 21 -1.80 9.59 -15.03
CA HIS A 21 -1.58 10.99 -15.43
C HIS A 21 -2.52 11.98 -14.72
N GLN A 22 -2.62 11.92 -13.40
CA GLN A 22 -3.14 13.06 -12.62
C GLN A 22 -2.08 13.60 -11.66
N PRO A 23 -1.63 14.86 -11.85
CA PRO A 23 -0.89 15.59 -10.83
C PRO A 23 -1.93 16.19 -9.89
N ALA A 24 -2.43 15.39 -8.94
CA ALA A 24 -3.39 15.88 -7.98
C ALA A 24 -3.12 15.24 -6.61
N LEU A 25 -2.65 16.10 -5.71
CA LEU A 25 -2.33 15.89 -4.30
C LEU A 25 -1.09 15.03 -4.02
N GLY A 26 -0.18 15.59 -3.21
CA GLY A 26 0.98 14.91 -2.65
C GLY A 26 0.60 13.84 -1.61
N ASN A 27 -0.26 12.92 -2.01
CA ASN A 27 -0.74 11.82 -1.21
C ASN A 27 0.22 10.64 -1.30
N GLU A 28 0.48 9.99 -0.16
CA GLU A 28 1.27 8.77 -0.09
C GLU A 28 0.67 7.71 -1.04
N LYS A 29 1.53 7.16 -1.90
CA LYS A 29 1.17 6.13 -2.87
C LYS A 29 1.90 4.85 -2.51
N SER A 30 1.16 3.76 -2.34
CA SER A 30 1.78 2.46 -2.14
C SER A 30 1.07 1.38 -2.94
N ALA A 31 1.83 0.39 -3.38
CA ALA A 31 1.31 -0.79 -4.04
C ALA A 31 1.63 -2.01 -3.16
N SER A 32 0.70 -2.96 -3.08
CA SER A 32 0.92 -4.21 -2.37
C SER A 32 0.38 -5.37 -3.18
N ILE A 33 1.03 -6.52 -3.09
CA ILE A 33 0.48 -7.78 -3.59
C ILE A 33 0.10 -8.65 -2.40
N GLY A 34 -0.82 -9.58 -2.57
CA GLY A 34 -1.12 -10.48 -1.47
C GLY A 34 -1.88 -11.71 -1.84
N ILE A 35 -2.06 -12.53 -0.83
CA ILE A 35 -2.78 -13.81 -0.89
C ILE A 35 -3.75 -13.90 0.28
N SER A 36 -4.89 -14.52 0.05
CA SER A 36 -5.90 -14.74 1.09
C SER A 36 -6.56 -16.10 0.94
N THR A 37 -7.18 -16.52 2.03
CA THR A 37 -8.09 -17.66 2.07
C THR A 37 -9.35 -17.25 2.80
N GLY A 38 -10.47 -17.81 2.38
CA GLY A 38 -11.75 -17.43 2.92
C GLY A 38 -12.81 -18.50 2.79
N TYR A 39 -13.96 -18.19 3.39
CA TYR A 39 -15.17 -18.98 3.31
C TYR A 39 -16.31 -18.12 2.78
N TYR A 40 -17.14 -18.72 1.95
CA TYR A 40 -18.38 -18.12 1.49
C TYR A 40 -19.50 -19.15 1.58
N ASN A 41 -20.71 -18.64 1.72
CA ASN A 41 -21.88 -19.49 1.71
C ASN A 41 -22.49 -19.58 0.30
N ILE A 42 -23.21 -20.66 0.00
CA ILE A 42 -24.04 -20.80 -1.20
C ILE A 42 -25.41 -21.30 -0.74
N LYS A 43 -26.48 -20.69 -1.27
CA LYS A 43 -27.86 -21.17 -1.12
C LYS A 43 -28.13 -22.21 -2.19
N GLU A 44 -28.04 -23.49 -1.82
CA GLU A 44 -28.31 -24.62 -2.72
C GLU A 44 -29.81 -24.94 -2.80
N ASP A 45 -30.55 -24.68 -1.70
CA ASP A 45 -32.02 -24.76 -1.59
C ASP A 45 -32.53 -23.70 -0.60
N GLN A 46 -33.85 -23.45 -0.52
CA GLN A 46 -34.47 -22.39 0.30
C GLN A 46 -34.15 -22.48 1.81
N SER A 47 -33.59 -23.59 2.30
CA SER A 47 -33.29 -23.79 3.72
C SER A 47 -31.89 -24.29 4.03
N THR A 48 -31.01 -24.46 3.03
CA THR A 48 -29.69 -25.10 3.27
C THR A 48 -28.56 -24.25 2.72
N ASP A 49 -27.76 -23.78 3.67
CA ASP A 49 -26.58 -22.94 3.49
C ASP A 49 -25.33 -23.83 3.48
N LYS A 50 -24.60 -23.87 2.36
CA LYS A 50 -23.35 -24.64 2.25
C LYS A 50 -22.12 -23.73 2.25
N ASN A 51 -21.22 -23.97 3.20
CA ASN A 51 -19.96 -23.25 3.29
C ASN A 51 -18.92 -23.86 2.35
N ASN A 52 -18.21 -22.99 1.63
CA ASN A 52 -17.18 -23.35 0.68
C ASN A 52 -15.95 -22.49 0.89
N ASN A 53 -14.80 -23.06 0.61
CA ASN A 53 -13.52 -22.39 0.78
C ASN A 53 -13.08 -21.82 -0.57
N TYR A 54 -12.32 -20.74 -0.51
CA TYR A 54 -11.66 -20.16 -1.67
C TYR A 54 -10.31 -19.60 -1.23
N TYR A 55 -9.43 -19.42 -2.21
CA TYR A 55 -8.22 -18.65 -2.04
C TYR A 55 -8.15 -17.59 -3.12
N SER A 56 -7.44 -16.52 -2.82
CA SER A 56 -7.33 -15.38 -3.74
C SER A 56 -5.93 -14.84 -3.76
N TYR A 57 -5.60 -14.23 -4.88
CA TYR A 57 -4.44 -13.36 -5.01
C TYR A 57 -4.94 -11.98 -5.43
N PHE A 58 -4.29 -10.94 -4.92
CA PHE A 58 -4.76 -9.58 -5.12
C PHE A 58 -3.60 -8.60 -5.28
N LEU A 59 -3.93 -7.46 -5.89
CA LEU A 59 -3.11 -6.27 -6.00
C LEU A 59 -3.89 -5.12 -5.37
N ASP A 60 -3.27 -4.47 -4.39
CA ASP A 60 -3.77 -3.30 -3.71
C ASP A 60 -2.96 -2.08 -4.13
N TYR A 61 -3.64 -0.96 -4.31
CA TYR A 61 -3.06 0.35 -4.55
C TYR A 61 -3.69 1.37 -3.61
N THR A 62 -2.88 1.98 -2.75
CA THR A 62 -3.32 3.03 -1.84
C THR A 62 -2.97 4.39 -2.43
N LEU A 63 -3.96 5.28 -2.47
CA LEU A 63 -3.84 6.67 -2.90
C LEU A 63 -4.37 7.58 -1.80
N GLY A 64 -3.48 8.08 -0.94
CA GLY A 64 -3.88 8.77 0.29
C GLY A 64 -4.73 7.84 1.15
N ASP A 65 -5.92 8.30 1.55
CA ASP A 65 -6.84 7.51 2.37
C ASP A 65 -7.67 6.49 1.57
N TYR A 66 -7.46 6.36 0.26
CA TYR A 66 -8.27 5.45 -0.55
C TYR A 66 -7.51 4.16 -0.90
N LEU A 67 -8.17 3.02 -0.75
CA LEU A 67 -7.70 1.72 -1.18
C LEU A 67 -8.39 1.34 -2.49
N LEU A 68 -7.62 0.98 -3.50
CA LEU A 68 -8.11 0.31 -4.71
C LEU A 68 -7.57 -1.12 -4.72
N LYS A 69 -8.45 -2.12 -4.77
CA LYS A 69 -8.07 -3.53 -4.72
C LYS A 69 -8.63 -4.29 -5.91
N GLY A 70 -7.75 -4.95 -6.65
CA GLY A 70 -8.09 -5.91 -7.70
C GLY A 70 -7.72 -7.31 -7.24
N GLN A 71 -8.67 -8.25 -7.30
CA GLN A 71 -8.50 -9.58 -6.71
C GLN A 71 -9.03 -10.67 -7.63
N MET A 72 -8.32 -11.79 -7.70
CA MET A 72 -8.78 -12.98 -8.41
C MET A 72 -9.04 -14.09 -7.39
N HIS A 73 -10.26 -14.62 -7.43
CA HIS A 73 -10.71 -15.68 -6.54
C HIS A 73 -10.64 -17.03 -7.25
N HIS A 74 -10.31 -18.07 -6.50
CA HIS A 74 -10.33 -19.45 -6.95
C HIS A 74 -11.00 -20.34 -5.91
N SER A 75 -12.03 -21.09 -6.32
CA SER A 75 -12.67 -22.11 -5.48
C SER A 75 -12.70 -23.45 -6.22
N SER A 76 -12.57 -24.54 -5.45
CA SER A 76 -12.69 -25.90 -5.98
C SER A 76 -14.14 -26.29 -6.29
N ASN A 77 -15.12 -25.45 -5.92
CA ASN A 77 -16.53 -25.67 -6.20
C ASN A 77 -16.89 -25.31 -7.66
N SER A 78 -17.74 -26.13 -8.29
CA SER A 78 -18.21 -25.99 -9.67
C SER A 78 -18.88 -24.66 -10.01
N TYR A 79 -19.50 -23.97 -9.04
CA TYR A 79 -20.17 -22.69 -9.27
C TYR A 79 -19.20 -21.51 -9.42
N PHE A 80 -18.00 -21.61 -8.85
CA PHE A 80 -16.99 -20.54 -8.85
C PHE A 80 -15.59 -21.08 -9.07
N LYS A 81 -15.29 -21.56 -10.28
CA LYS A 81 -13.92 -21.99 -10.56
C LYS A 81 -12.94 -20.82 -10.42
N ARG A 82 -13.25 -19.68 -11.06
CA ARG A 82 -12.44 -18.43 -11.03
C ARG A 82 -13.32 -17.21 -11.32
N TYR A 83 -13.08 -16.11 -10.62
CA TYR A 83 -13.69 -14.82 -10.92
C TYR A 83 -12.83 -13.65 -10.45
N PHE A 84 -13.04 -12.47 -11.04
CA PHE A 84 -12.29 -11.25 -10.76
C PHE A 84 -13.16 -10.26 -10.00
N GLY A 85 -12.61 -9.58 -8.99
CA GLY A 85 -13.29 -8.56 -8.22
C GLY A 85 -12.51 -7.25 -8.20
N LEU A 86 -13.24 -6.14 -8.17
CA LEU A 86 -12.73 -4.79 -7.96
C LEU A 86 -13.36 -4.19 -6.72
N GLU A 87 -12.55 -3.58 -5.88
CA GLU A 87 -12.95 -3.01 -4.60
C GLU A 87 -12.32 -1.63 -4.41
N VAL A 88 -13.11 -0.74 -3.78
CA VAL A 88 -12.69 0.56 -3.31
C VAL A 88 -12.96 0.62 -1.81
N GLY A 89 -11.99 1.10 -1.04
CA GLY A 89 -12.14 1.33 0.39
C GLY A 89 -11.60 2.69 0.83
N TYR A 90 -12.00 3.12 2.01
CA TYR A 90 -11.46 4.31 2.67
C TYR A 90 -10.69 3.86 3.91
N LEU A 91 -9.36 3.97 3.92
CA LEU A 91 -8.52 3.62 5.05
C LEU A 91 -8.68 4.65 6.16
N TYR A 92 -9.15 4.17 7.31
CA TYR A 92 -9.06 4.89 8.56
C TYR A 92 -7.99 4.23 9.43
N GLU A 93 -6.88 4.93 9.64
CA GLU A 93 -5.79 4.49 10.51
C GLU A 93 -6.06 4.96 11.95
N PHE A 94 -6.13 4.01 12.89
CA PHE A 94 -6.23 4.33 14.32
C PHE A 94 -4.87 4.75 14.86
N ASP A 95 -3.83 4.06 14.41
CA ASP A 95 -2.40 4.25 14.66
C ASP A 95 -1.60 3.64 13.49
N ASP A 96 -0.27 3.57 13.57
CA ASP A 96 0.56 2.99 12.50
C ASP A 96 0.45 1.46 12.35
N VAL A 97 -0.18 0.79 13.30
CA VAL A 97 -0.33 -0.66 13.34
C VAL A 97 -1.70 -1.06 12.81
N TYR A 98 -2.77 -0.38 13.21
CA TYR A 98 -4.13 -0.83 12.96
C TYR A 98 -4.91 0.13 12.06
N SER A 99 -5.54 -0.46 11.03
CA SER A 99 -6.42 0.26 10.12
C SER A 99 -7.74 -0.48 9.95
N ILE A 100 -8.82 0.28 9.75
CA ILE A 100 -10.13 -0.24 9.35
C ILE A 100 -10.58 0.47 8.08
N TYR A 101 -11.30 -0.23 7.21
CA TYR A 101 -11.77 0.35 5.96
C TYR A 101 -13.10 -0.26 5.54
N PRO A 102 -14.17 0.55 5.33
CA PRO A 102 -15.34 0.07 4.62
C PRO A 102 -14.96 -0.26 3.17
N ILE A 103 -15.65 -1.23 2.59
CA ILE A 103 -15.38 -1.74 1.24
C ILE A 103 -16.66 -1.61 0.43
N ILE A 104 -16.56 -1.04 -0.77
CA ILE A 104 -17.57 -1.12 -1.82
C ILE A 104 -16.90 -1.75 -3.02
N GLY A 105 -17.54 -2.74 -3.63
CA GLY A 105 -16.92 -3.45 -4.74
C GLY A 105 -17.90 -4.08 -5.70
N MET A 106 -17.34 -4.76 -6.68
CA MET A 106 -18.08 -5.56 -7.65
C MET A 106 -17.26 -6.77 -8.09
N ASP A 107 -17.94 -7.89 -8.30
CA ASP A 107 -17.37 -9.10 -8.88
C ASP A 107 -17.86 -9.30 -10.30
N PHE A 108 -16.93 -9.64 -11.18
CA PHE A 108 -17.18 -10.06 -12.55
C PHE A 108 -17.14 -11.58 -12.60
N ILE A 109 -18.33 -12.18 -12.66
CA ILE A 109 -18.56 -13.62 -12.64
C ILE A 109 -19.20 -14.06 -13.96
N ASN A 110 -19.28 -15.38 -14.20
CA ASN A 110 -19.82 -15.91 -15.46
C ASN A 110 -21.29 -15.53 -15.72
N SER A 111 -22.07 -15.24 -14.67
CA SER A 111 -23.47 -14.84 -14.76
C SER A 111 -23.68 -13.32 -14.89
N GLY A 112 -22.64 -12.50 -14.70
CA GLY A 112 -22.77 -11.04 -14.75
C GLY A 112 -21.86 -10.32 -13.75
N VAL A 113 -22.37 -9.21 -13.21
CA VAL A 113 -21.68 -8.35 -12.25
C VAL A 113 -22.47 -8.28 -10.96
N ASP A 114 -21.84 -8.63 -9.84
CA ASP A 114 -22.46 -8.61 -8.51
C ASP A 114 -21.81 -7.55 -7.62
N SER A 115 -22.61 -6.71 -6.98
CA SER A 115 -22.12 -5.66 -6.09
C SER A 115 -21.80 -6.20 -4.69
N LYS A 116 -20.74 -5.68 -4.09
CA LYS A 116 -20.26 -6.01 -2.74
C LYS A 116 -20.26 -4.80 -1.83
N LEU A 117 -20.54 -5.03 -0.55
CA LEU A 117 -20.32 -4.11 0.55
C LEU A 117 -19.62 -4.86 1.68
N GLY A 118 -18.64 -4.28 2.32
CA GLY A 118 -17.93 -4.96 3.40
C GLY A 118 -17.20 -4.03 4.34
N LEU A 119 -16.44 -4.66 5.23
CA LEU A 119 -15.57 -4.01 6.19
C LEU A 119 -14.29 -4.84 6.30
N GLY A 120 -13.16 -4.17 6.14
CA GLY A 120 -11.84 -4.74 6.31
C GLY A 120 -11.15 -4.17 7.54
N PHE A 121 -10.31 -4.99 8.15
CA PHE A 121 -9.38 -4.60 9.21
C PHE A 121 -8.00 -5.10 8.81
N SER A 122 -6.97 -4.27 9.03
CA SER A 122 -5.58 -4.63 8.75
C SER A 122 -4.68 -4.29 9.94
N ALA A 123 -3.69 -5.14 10.16
CA ALA A 123 -2.64 -4.96 11.14
C ALA A 123 -1.28 -5.00 10.44
N SER A 124 -0.55 -3.89 10.47
CA SER A 124 0.82 -3.75 9.99
C SER A 124 1.76 -4.46 10.96
N VAL A 125 2.36 -5.57 10.50
CA VAL A 125 3.25 -6.39 11.33
C VAL A 125 4.71 -5.98 11.13
N SER A 126 5.03 -5.47 9.94
CA SER A 126 6.36 -4.97 9.61
C SER A 126 6.29 -3.92 8.50
N ASN A 127 7.44 -3.36 8.13
CA ASN A 127 7.54 -2.46 6.96
C ASN A 127 7.23 -3.16 5.62
N TYR A 128 7.14 -4.49 5.60
CA TYR A 128 7.02 -5.28 4.37
C TYR A 128 5.71 -6.05 4.25
N PHE A 129 5.04 -6.33 5.37
CA PHE A 129 3.81 -7.10 5.32
C PHE A 129 2.81 -6.75 6.41
N ASP A 130 1.53 -6.90 6.04
CA ASP A 130 0.38 -6.71 6.89
C ASP A 130 -0.45 -8.01 6.93
N PHE A 131 -1.09 -8.26 8.06
CA PHE A 131 -2.21 -9.18 8.14
C PHE A 131 -3.51 -8.42 7.89
N PHE A 132 -4.49 -9.07 7.29
CA PHE A 132 -5.82 -8.48 7.16
C PHE A 132 -6.92 -9.52 7.31
N ILE A 133 -8.09 -9.05 7.70
CA ILE A 133 -9.35 -9.78 7.67
C ILE A 133 -10.41 -8.89 7.04
N GLU A 134 -11.20 -9.46 6.15
CA GLU A 134 -12.29 -8.77 5.46
C GLU A 134 -13.57 -9.57 5.59
N SER A 135 -14.65 -8.85 5.86
CA SER A 135 -16.00 -9.37 5.93
C SER A 135 -16.85 -8.65 4.90
N LYS A 136 -17.41 -9.40 3.95
CA LYS A 136 -18.10 -8.84 2.79
C LYS A 136 -19.47 -9.47 2.63
N PHE A 137 -20.41 -8.67 2.17
CA PHE A 137 -21.75 -9.07 1.82
C PHE A 137 -21.97 -8.79 0.33
N SER A 138 -22.62 -9.72 -0.36
CA SER A 138 -22.96 -9.58 -1.78
C SER A 138 -24.38 -10.07 -2.01
N ARG A 139 -25.16 -9.33 -2.81
CA ARG A 139 -26.49 -9.79 -3.26
C ARG A 139 -26.31 -10.58 -4.54
N ALA A 140 -25.86 -11.81 -4.39
CA ALA A 140 -25.40 -12.63 -5.47
C ALA A 140 -26.24 -13.91 -5.38
N ASN A 141 -27.11 -14.24 -6.34
CA ASN A 141 -27.89 -15.49 -6.36
C ASN A 141 -27.22 -16.43 -7.39
N PRO A 142 -26.76 -17.66 -7.05
CA PRO A 142 -27.08 -18.53 -5.88
C PRO A 142 -26.20 -18.35 -4.64
N TYR A 143 -25.49 -17.25 -4.55
CA TYR A 143 -24.43 -17.07 -3.58
C TYR A 143 -24.99 -16.63 -2.22
N GLY A 144 -24.30 -17.05 -1.17
CA GLY A 144 -24.65 -16.66 0.17
C GLY A 144 -24.43 -15.17 0.35
N ASP A 145 -25.16 -14.58 1.28
CA ASP A 145 -25.13 -13.15 1.50
C ASP A 145 -23.79 -12.70 2.12
N TYR A 146 -22.89 -13.63 2.47
CA TYR A 146 -21.71 -13.39 3.32
C TYR A 146 -20.44 -14.12 2.88
N PHE A 147 -19.32 -13.42 2.98
CA PHE A 147 -17.96 -13.85 2.67
C PHE A 147 -17.03 -13.37 3.80
N VAL A 148 -16.12 -14.23 4.25
CA VAL A 148 -15.02 -13.84 5.15
C VAL A 148 -13.73 -14.31 4.54
N GLU A 149 -12.73 -13.44 4.51
CA GLU A 149 -11.37 -13.82 4.16
C GLU A 149 -10.36 -13.22 5.12
N ALA A 150 -9.24 -13.92 5.24
CA ALA A 150 -8.06 -13.44 5.92
C ALA A 150 -6.83 -13.71 5.06
N GLY A 151 -5.85 -12.85 5.14
CA GLY A 151 -4.70 -12.96 4.26
C GLY A 151 -3.49 -12.14 4.68
N LEU A 152 -2.48 -12.22 3.82
CA LEU A 152 -1.22 -11.52 3.94
C LEU A 152 -1.09 -10.54 2.78
N LYS A 153 -0.72 -9.31 3.11
CA LYS A 153 -0.42 -8.25 2.17
C LYS A 153 1.07 -7.96 2.24
N PHE A 154 1.76 -7.97 1.11
CA PHE A 154 3.17 -7.65 0.98
C PHE A 154 3.31 -6.29 0.32
N LYS A 155 3.85 -5.33 1.06
CA LYS A 155 4.10 -3.95 0.61
C LYS A 155 5.25 -3.97 -0.40
N LEU A 156 4.96 -3.50 -1.61
CA LEU A 156 6.00 -3.25 -2.61
C LEU A 156 6.68 -1.93 -2.23
N SER A 157 8.02 -1.92 -2.20
CA SER A 157 8.79 -0.69 -2.00
C SER A 157 8.38 0.37 -3.02
N GLU A 158 8.33 1.63 -2.59
CA GLU A 158 7.82 2.78 -3.34
C GLU A 158 8.16 2.75 -4.83
N PHE A 159 7.13 2.87 -5.67
CA PHE A 159 7.23 3.02 -7.12
C PHE A 159 7.69 4.44 -7.49
N ASP A 160 8.82 4.88 -6.93
CA ASP A 160 9.45 6.16 -7.31
C ASP A 160 10.43 5.90 -8.46
N ARG A 161 9.89 5.52 -9.63
CA ARG A 161 10.68 5.38 -10.86
C ARG A 161 10.43 6.57 -11.78
N GLY A 162 11.10 7.67 -11.48
CA GLY A 162 11.57 8.57 -12.53
C GLY A 162 12.77 7.91 -13.23
N VAL A 163 12.55 7.32 -14.40
CA VAL A 163 13.64 6.88 -15.27
C VAL A 163 13.99 8.05 -16.19
N SER A 164 15.18 8.62 -15.99
CA SER A 164 15.96 9.41 -16.95
C SER A 164 17.33 9.62 -16.29
N GLU A 165 18.51 9.48 -16.88
CA GLU A 165 19.01 8.96 -18.15
C GLU A 165 20.48 8.58 -17.83
N THR A 166 21.02 7.60 -18.56
CA THR A 166 22.46 7.27 -18.73
C THR A 166 23.49 8.09 -17.92
N GLU A 167 24.07 7.47 -16.89
CA GLU A 167 25.23 8.00 -16.17
C GLU A 167 26.51 7.68 -16.99
N TYR A 168 27.07 8.70 -17.65
CA TYR A 168 28.46 8.65 -18.11
C TYR A 168 29.36 8.91 -16.90
N VAL A 169 30.21 7.93 -16.58
CA VAL A 169 31.23 8.05 -15.54
C VAL A 169 32.34 8.96 -16.07
N GLU A 170 32.41 10.20 -15.58
CA GLU A 170 33.64 10.99 -15.66
C GLU A 170 34.48 10.75 -14.40
N GLU A 171 35.58 10.06 -14.62
CA GLU A 171 36.70 9.88 -13.71
C GLU A 171 37.36 11.25 -13.46
N TYR A 172 37.33 11.75 -12.21
CA TYR A 172 38.15 12.90 -11.83
C TYR A 172 39.00 12.60 -10.60
N SER A 173 40.30 12.66 -10.85
CA SER A 173 41.40 12.54 -9.91
C SER A 173 41.46 13.74 -8.95
N SER A 174 41.73 13.45 -7.68
CA SER A 174 42.16 14.40 -6.65
C SER A 174 43.49 15.09 -7.06
N PRO A 175 43.68 16.38 -6.74
CA PRO A 175 44.51 16.69 -5.57
C PRO A 175 44.10 17.93 -4.73
N GLU A 176 44.23 17.77 -3.42
CA GLU A 176 44.74 18.69 -2.37
C GLU A 176 44.59 20.23 -2.46
N GLY A 177 44.14 20.84 -1.35
CA GLY A 177 44.57 22.20 -0.96
C GLY A 177 43.54 23.06 -0.19
N ILE A 178 43.84 23.37 1.07
CA ILE A 178 43.06 24.21 2.02
C ILE A 178 43.34 25.72 1.82
N VAL A 179 42.31 26.60 1.76
CA VAL A 179 42.29 27.99 2.33
C VAL A 179 40.84 28.52 2.50
N LEU A 180 40.49 29.08 3.66
CA LEU A 180 39.41 30.10 3.90
C LEU A 180 40.10 31.40 4.41
N PRO A 181 39.51 32.64 4.49
CA PRO A 181 38.13 33.11 4.26
C PRO A 181 37.98 34.51 3.54
N ASN A 182 36.74 34.93 3.17
CA ASN A 182 36.08 36.22 3.50
C ASN A 182 35.01 36.73 2.47
N ASN A 183 34.00 37.37 3.06
CA ASN A 183 32.74 37.93 2.54
C ASN A 183 32.82 38.91 1.34
N ASP A 184 31.82 38.85 0.44
CA ASP A 184 30.75 39.87 0.24
C ASP A 184 29.96 39.59 -1.06
N LEU A 185 28.62 39.46 -0.94
CA LEU A 185 27.64 39.11 -2.00
C LEU A 185 27.45 40.24 -3.05
N PRO A 186 26.95 39.93 -4.26
CA PRO A 186 25.52 40.20 -4.47
C PRO A 186 24.76 39.14 -5.30
N LEU A 187 23.59 38.81 -4.75
CA LEU A 187 22.31 38.44 -5.39
C LEU A 187 22.35 38.05 -6.88
N ASN A 188 22.19 36.75 -7.17
CA ASN A 188 21.46 36.35 -8.36
C ASN A 188 20.44 35.27 -8.00
N ASN A 189 19.19 35.59 -8.31
CA ASN A 189 18.00 34.88 -7.93
C ASN A 189 17.73 33.80 -8.98
N GLU A 190 18.25 32.59 -8.78
CA GLU A 190 17.78 31.40 -9.50
C GLU A 190 17.00 30.55 -8.51
N ILE A 191 15.67 30.63 -8.64
CA ILE A 191 14.71 29.80 -7.92
C ILE A 191 14.89 28.38 -8.47
N HIS A 192 15.76 27.61 -7.83
CA HIS A 192 15.79 26.17 -8.00
C HIS A 192 14.58 25.58 -7.28
N ASP A 193 13.57 25.21 -8.05
CA ASP A 193 12.46 24.36 -7.63
C ASP A 193 13.01 22.93 -7.45
N VAL A 194 13.78 22.75 -6.38
CA VAL A 194 14.20 21.43 -5.91
C VAL A 194 12.99 20.85 -5.20
N ALA A 195 12.31 19.91 -5.85
CA ALA A 195 11.41 19.00 -5.14
C ALA A 195 12.26 18.29 -4.07
N GLN A 196 12.20 18.80 -2.84
CA GLN A 196 13.02 18.36 -1.75
C GLN A 196 12.69 16.91 -1.42
N TYR A 197 13.62 16.00 -1.72
CA TYR A 197 13.76 14.80 -0.90
C TYR A 197 13.83 15.28 0.55
N LYS A 198 12.89 14.84 1.39
CA LYS A 198 12.99 15.07 2.83
C LYS A 198 14.10 14.16 3.35
N GLU A 199 15.35 14.54 3.06
CA GLU A 199 16.50 14.08 3.82
C GLU A 199 16.12 14.29 5.28
N CYS A 200 16.03 13.20 6.03
CA CYS A 200 15.80 13.34 7.45
C CYS A 200 17.03 14.01 8.04
N VAL A 201 16.85 15.28 8.39
CA VAL A 201 17.87 16.08 9.05
C VAL A 201 18.26 15.33 10.31
N ASP A 202 19.56 15.02 10.44
CA ASP A 202 20.11 14.46 11.65
C ASP A 202 20.70 15.61 12.49
N PRO A 203 20.13 15.94 13.66
CA PRO A 203 19.08 15.19 14.33
C PRO A 203 17.66 15.67 14.02
N TYR A 204 16.70 14.73 13.98
CA TYR A 204 15.29 15.02 13.70
C TYR A 204 14.55 15.36 14.98
N VAL A 205 13.80 16.46 14.96
CA VAL A 205 12.97 16.90 16.09
C VAL A 205 11.55 16.37 15.91
N ILE A 206 11.11 15.54 16.85
CA ILE A 206 9.78 14.94 16.88
C ILE A 206 8.73 16.05 16.98
N VAL A 207 7.74 15.99 16.11
CA VAL A 207 6.57 16.89 16.13
C VAL A 207 5.30 16.13 16.53
N SER A 208 4.22 16.87 16.78
CA SER A 208 2.93 16.25 17.11
C SER A 208 2.43 15.40 15.92
N GLY A 209 1.99 14.17 16.20
CA GLY A 209 1.53 13.22 15.20
C GLY A 209 2.63 12.32 14.60
N ASP A 210 3.87 12.46 15.07
CA ASP A 210 4.94 11.52 14.76
C ASP A 210 4.85 10.25 15.61
N THR A 211 5.34 9.16 15.04
CA THR A 211 5.72 7.93 15.73
C THR A 211 7.09 7.49 15.26
N LEU A 212 7.79 6.65 16.03
CA LEU A 212 9.09 6.11 15.59
C LEU A 212 8.96 5.29 14.31
N SER A 213 7.85 4.57 14.12
CA SER A 213 7.56 3.81 12.90
C SER A 213 7.39 4.72 11.69
N LYS A 214 6.64 5.82 11.83
CA LYS A 214 6.45 6.82 10.78
C LYS A 214 7.75 7.55 10.44
N ILE A 215 8.53 7.94 11.45
CA ILE A 215 9.86 8.54 11.26
C ILE A 215 10.78 7.54 10.54
N ALA A 216 10.86 6.30 11.00
CA ALA A 216 11.68 5.27 10.39
C ALA A 216 11.32 5.03 8.90
N ARG A 217 10.01 4.94 8.60
CA ARG A 217 9.50 4.83 7.21
C ARG A 217 9.91 6.02 6.37
N ASN A 218 9.63 7.24 6.84
CA ASN A 218 9.92 8.47 6.12
C ASN A 218 11.42 8.67 5.88
N CYS A 219 12.25 8.24 6.83
CA CYS A 219 13.70 8.34 6.77
C CYS A 219 14.37 7.11 6.14
N LYS A 220 13.58 6.15 5.63
CA LYS A 220 14.06 4.90 4.99
C LYS A 220 15.06 4.11 5.84
N VAL A 221 14.89 4.11 7.16
CA VAL A 221 15.68 3.32 8.12
C VAL A 221 14.80 2.23 8.76
N TYR A 222 15.42 1.14 9.23
CA TYR A 222 14.66 0.13 9.96
C TYR A 222 14.29 0.66 11.36
N LEU A 223 13.05 0.44 11.80
CA LEU A 223 12.61 0.84 13.15
C LEU A 223 13.53 0.29 14.25
N ARG A 224 14.00 -0.95 14.10
CA ARG A 224 14.94 -1.58 15.03
C ARG A 224 16.27 -0.82 15.12
N GLU A 225 16.74 -0.27 14.00
CA GLU A 225 18.01 0.47 13.89
C GLU A 225 17.82 1.88 14.46
N LEU A 226 16.68 2.52 14.15
CA LEU A 226 16.29 3.78 14.78
C LEU A 226 16.24 3.68 16.30
N ILE A 227 15.64 2.62 16.85
CA ILE A 227 15.59 2.34 18.29
C ILE A 227 16.99 2.00 18.83
N HIS A 228 17.84 1.34 18.05
CA HIS A 228 19.21 1.01 18.43
C HIS A 228 20.06 2.27 18.61
N TRP A 229 20.02 3.20 17.65
CA TRP A 229 20.71 4.49 17.72
C TRP A 229 20.11 5.44 18.76
N ASN A 230 18.84 5.22 19.15
CA ASN A 230 18.17 6.01 20.17
C ASN A 230 17.74 5.16 21.39
N PRO A 231 18.68 4.71 22.24
CA PRO A 231 18.38 3.82 23.38
C PRO A 231 17.32 4.34 24.35
N LYS A 232 17.13 5.67 24.41
CA LYS A 232 16.10 6.34 25.23
C LYS A 232 14.68 5.87 24.91
N PHE A 233 14.41 5.42 23.69
CA PHE A 233 13.11 4.89 23.30
C PHE A 233 12.97 3.38 23.52
N LYS A 234 14.06 2.66 23.80
CA LYS A 234 14.06 1.18 23.87
C LYS A 234 13.10 0.61 24.92
N LYS A 235 12.90 1.31 26.05
CA LYS A 235 12.03 0.85 27.14
C LYS A 235 10.54 0.96 26.77
N ASN A 236 10.17 1.97 25.98
CA ASN A 236 8.79 2.19 25.54
C ASN A 236 8.81 2.92 24.19
N PRO A 237 8.96 2.19 23.06
CA PRO A 237 9.09 2.80 21.73
C PRO A 237 7.85 3.57 21.27
N ASP A 238 6.69 3.19 21.81
CA ASP A 238 5.40 3.80 21.44
C ASP A 238 5.16 5.13 22.18
N LEU A 239 6.00 5.48 23.15
CA LEU A 239 5.88 6.71 23.93
C LEU A 239 6.97 7.71 23.56
N ILE A 240 6.64 8.58 22.61
CA ILE A 240 7.45 9.75 22.24
C ILE A 240 6.68 11.05 22.47
N PHE A 241 7.42 12.14 22.63
CA PHE A 241 6.87 13.46 22.89
C PHE A 241 7.45 14.49 21.91
N PRO A 242 6.66 15.51 21.52
CA PRO A 242 7.18 16.62 20.74
C PRO A 242 8.43 17.25 21.37
N ASN A 243 9.33 17.75 20.53
CA ASN A 243 10.64 18.30 20.87
C ASN A 243 11.69 17.29 21.36
N GLN A 244 11.35 16.00 21.44
CA GLN A 244 12.37 14.97 21.55
C GLN A 244 13.15 14.87 20.24
N VAL A 245 14.39 14.40 20.35
CA VAL A 245 15.34 14.38 19.24
C VAL A 245 15.63 12.94 18.85
N VAL A 246 15.69 12.63 17.56
CA VAL A 246 15.99 11.32 16.98
C VAL A 246 17.25 11.44 16.12
N VAL A 247 18.22 10.54 16.34
CA VAL A 247 19.45 10.46 15.52
C VAL A 247 19.41 9.23 14.60
N PHE A 248 20.18 9.26 13.50
CA PHE A 248 20.18 8.19 12.48
C PHE A 248 21.54 7.50 12.31
N ASN A 249 22.48 7.66 13.25
CA ASN A 249 23.81 7.02 13.24
C ASN A 249 24.30 6.59 14.62
#